data_AF-A0A1I0XRB0-F1
#
_entry.id   AF-A0A1I0XRB0-F1
#
_cell.length_a   1.000
_cell.length_b   1.000
_cell.length_c   1.000
_cell.angle_alpha   90.00
_cell.angle_beta   90.00
_cell.angle_gamma   90.00
#
_symmetry.space_group_name_H-M   'P 1'
#
loop_
_entity.id
_entity.type
_entity.pdbx_description
1 polymer ?
#
loop_
_entity_poly.entity_id
_entity_poly.type
_entity_poly.pdbx_seq_one_letter_code
_entity_poly.pdbx_strand_id
1 'polypeptide(L)' 'MSEEGGRAVPYFCPFCGEEDLRPAGPEHATWECRGCTRVFALRMVGQRVGQTVGQVERS' A
#
# COMPACT_ATOMS: atom_id res chain seq x y z
N MET A 1 9.10 9.49 -23.31
CA MET A 1 9.18 10.05 -21.94
C MET A 1 8.43 9.09 -21.04
N SER A 2 9.09 8.61 -19.99
CA SER A 2 8.72 7.43 -19.19
C SER A 2 7.26 7.42 -18.76
N GLU A 3 6.48 6.48 -19.29
CA GLU A 3 5.21 6.07 -18.70
C GLU A 3 5.52 5.13 -17.53
N GLU A 4 6.23 5.66 -16.53
CA GLU A 4 6.46 4.97 -15.25
C GLU A 4 5.13 5.07 -14.48
N GLY A 5 4.20 4.16 -14.80
CA GLY A 5 2.91 4.05 -14.14
C GLY A 5 3.09 4.16 -12.63
N GLY A 6 2.47 5.19 -12.04
CA GLY A 6 2.74 5.64 -10.68
C GLY A 6 2.81 4.48 -9.67
N ARG A 7 4.03 4.16 -9.22
CA ARG A 7 4.22 3.21 -8.12
C ARG A 7 3.65 3.84 -6.86
N ALA A 8 2.74 3.15 -6.19
CA ALA A 8 2.35 3.55 -4.84
C ALA A 8 3.60 3.46 -3.95
N VAL A 9 4.07 4.60 -3.48
CA VAL A 9 5.18 4.68 -2.52
C VAL A 9 4.56 4.73 -1.13
N PRO A 10 4.80 3.73 -0.26
CA PRO A 10 4.43 3.82 1.14
C PRO A 10 5.28 4.89 1.83
N TYR A 11 4.67 5.73 2.66
CA TYR A 11 5.40 6.69 3.49
C TYR A 11 5.88 6.08 4.82
N PHE A 12 5.22 5.03 5.31
CA PHE A 12 5.53 4.40 6.60
C PHE A 12 5.54 2.87 6.50
N CYS A 13 6.44 2.24 7.24
CA CYS A 13 6.50 0.80 7.36
C CYS A 13 5.24 0.29 8.08
N PRO A 14 4.45 -0.62 7.49
CA PRO A 14 3.22 -1.12 8.10
C PRO A 14 3.46 -1.95 9.38
N PHE A 15 4.72 -2.30 9.67
CA PHE A 15 5.09 -3.11 10.82
C PHE A 15 5.67 -2.31 12.00
N CYS A 16 6.38 -1.20 11.75
CA CYS A 16 7.09 -0.46 12.80
C CYS A 16 6.87 1.06 12.78
N GLY A 17 6.23 1.60 11.73
CA GLY A 17 5.98 3.03 11.61
C GLY A 17 7.15 3.87 11.11
N GLU A 18 8.33 3.29 10.88
CA GLU A 18 9.50 4.00 10.33
C GLU A 18 9.30 4.43 8.87
N GLU A 19 9.91 5.54 8.48
CA GLU A 19 9.81 6.15 7.14
C GLU A 19 10.94 5.74 6.17
N ASP A 20 12.06 5.15 6.65
CA ASP A 20 13.18 4.75 5.79
C ASP A 20 12.88 3.44 5.05
N LEU A 21 12.10 3.57 3.97
CA LEU A 21 11.68 2.51 3.06
C LEU A 21 12.43 2.61 1.73
N ARG A 22 12.99 1.49 1.26
CA ARG A 22 13.74 1.40 0.00
C ARG A 22 13.17 0.30 -0.91
N PRO A 23 13.24 0.44 -2.25
CA PRO A 23 12.89 -0.65 -3.15
C PRO A 23 13.78 -1.89 -2.90
N ALA A 24 13.17 -3.06 -2.78
CA ALA A 24 13.86 -4.30 -2.39
C ALA A 24 14.01 -5.32 -3.53
N GLY A 25 14.37 -4.85 -4.73
CA GLY A 25 14.65 -5.69 -5.89
C GLY A 25 14.06 -5.15 -7.21
N PRO A 26 14.19 -5.93 -8.31
CA PRO A 26 13.61 -5.57 -9.60
C PRO A 26 12.08 -5.75 -9.61
N GLU A 27 11.55 -6.52 -8.66
CA GLU A 27 10.13 -6.81 -8.50
C GLU A 27 9.35 -5.51 -8.20
N HIS A 28 8.35 -5.21 -9.03
CA HIS A 28 7.52 -4.02 -8.84
C HIS A 28 6.87 -4.00 -7.45
N ALA A 29 6.81 -2.80 -6.86
CA ALA A 29 6.14 -2.54 -5.57
C ALA A 29 6.66 -3.34 -4.37
N THR A 30 7.90 -3.84 -4.42
CA THR A 30 8.58 -4.48 -3.28
C THR A 30 9.46 -3.49 -2.52
N TRP A 31 9.38 -3.50 -1.19
CA TRP A 31 10.02 -2.54 -0.29
C TRP A 31 10.70 -3.22 0.90
N GLU A 32 11.86 -2.70 1.30
CA GLU A 32 12.55 -3.01 2.57
C GLU A 32 12.45 -1.83 3.53
N CYS A 33 12.22 -2.11 4.81
CA CYS A 33 12.35 -1.13 5.88
C CYS A 33 13.75 -1.22 6.51
N ARG A 34 14.47 -0.11 6.58
CA ARG A 34 15.81 -0.06 7.18
C ARG A 34 15.78 -0.10 8.72
N GLY A 35 14.69 0.34 9.35
CA GLY A 35 14.54 0.33 10.81
C GLY A 35 14.25 -1.05 11.42
N CYS A 36 13.47 -1.90 10.73
CA CYS A 36 13.10 -3.23 11.24
C CYS A 36 13.41 -4.39 10.29
N THR A 37 14.15 -4.14 9.21
CA THR A 37 14.68 -5.11 8.22
C THR A 37 13.64 -5.98 7.52
N ARG A 38 12.35 -5.64 7.59
CA ARG A 38 11.28 -6.39 6.92
C ARG A 38 11.18 -6.01 5.45
N VAL A 39 10.98 -7.03 4.61
CA VAL A 39 10.68 -6.90 3.19
C VAL A 39 9.22 -7.23 2.95
N PHE A 40 8.52 -6.42 2.16
CA PHE A 40 7.10 -6.58 1.85
C PHE A 40 6.76 -6.05 0.46
N ALA A 41 5.64 -6.50 -0.11
CA ALA A 41 5.14 -6.04 -1.40
C ALA A 41 3.76 -5.37 -1.26
N LEU A 42 3.52 -4.32 -2.05
CA LEU A 42 2.22 -3.66 -2.15
C LEU A 42 1.49 -4.11 -3.40
N ARG A 43 0.18 -4.36 -3.26
CA ARG A 43 -0.71 -4.67 -4.38
C ARG A 43 -2.01 -3.88 -4.25
N MET A 44 -2.46 -3.28 -5.36
CA MET A 44 -3.81 -2.71 -5.43
C MET A 44 -4.80 -3.87 -5.55
N VAL A 45 -5.73 -3.98 -4.60
CA VAL A 45 -6.77 -5.03 -4.59
C VAL A 45 -8.13 -4.55 -5.10
N GLY A 46 -8.29 -3.24 -5.31
CA GLY A 46 -9.52 -2.60 -5.79
C GLY A 46 -9.90 -1.35 -4.99
N GLN A 47 -10.84 -0.57 -5.52
CA GLN A 47 -11.43 0.59 -4.84
C GLN A 47 -12.83 0.21 -4.35
N ARG A 48 -13.15 0.44 -3.08
CA ARG A 48 -14.53 0.28 -2.58
C ARG A 48 -15.37 1.45 -3.07
N VAL A 49 -16.39 1.19 -3.88
CA VAL A 49 -17.36 2.20 -4.33
C VAL A 49 -18.59 2.13 -3.44
N GLY A 50 -18.90 3.23 -2.73
CA GLY A 50 -20.18 3.50 -2.07
C GLY A 50 -20.77 2.39 -1.21
N GLN A 51 -20.42 2.34 0.08
CA GLN A 51 -21.31 1.70 1.06
C GLN A 51 -22.47 2.65 1.35
N THR A 52 -23.52 2.62 0.52
CA THR A 52 -24.82 3.14 0.97
C THR A 52 -25.34 2.11 1.96
N VAL A 53 -25.00 2.27 3.24
CA VAL A 53 -25.66 1.55 4.33
C VAL A 53 -27.11 2.05 4.36
N GLY A 54 -27.95 1.43 3.52
CA GLY A 54 -29.39 1.63 3.52
C GLY A 54 -29.98 0.96 4.75
N GLN A 55 -30.17 1.75 5.79
CA GLN A 55 -31.18 1.67 6.85
C GLN A 55 -32.12 0.44 6.77
N VAL A 56 -31.82 -0.60 7.54
CA VAL A 56 -32.82 -1.61 7.94
C VAL A 56 -33.58 -1.04 9.14
N GLU A 57 -34.52 -0.15 8.88
CA GLU A 57 -35.65 0.11 9.78
C GLU A 57 -36.91 -0.20 9.00
N ARG A 58 -37.25 -1.49 8.92
CA ARG A 58 -38.61 -1.92 8.56
C ARG A 58 -39.24 -2.50 9.81
N SER A 59 -40.32 -1.83 10.18
CA SER A 59 -41.21 -1.98 11.34
C SER A 59 -41.74 -3.39 11.56
#